data_AF-A0A0W8CL66-F1
#
_entry.id   AF-A0A0W8CL66-F1
#
_cell.length_a   1.000
_cell.length_b   1.000
_cell.length_c   1.000
_cell.angle_alpha   90.00
_cell.angle_beta   90.00
_cell.angle_gamma   90.00
#
_symmetry.space_group_name_H-M   'P 1'
#
loop_
_entity.id
_entity.type
_entity.pdbx_description
1 polymer ?
#
loop_
_entity_poly.entity_id
_entity_poly.type
_entity_poly.pdbx_seq_one_letter_code
_entity_poly.pdbx_strand_id
1 'polypeptide(L)'
;MSDQAVEAFGSVEQTLAAVEEHLAVFKQTSMEEFVATLSPLERAKVQVSLAYTINASLFVFLKTQGVSPKDIRQTHVKQELERVKAFIKKIKDAEELAKGPKLVLDKDASKRFIHNALSSDQVYVDAVKAKKGEDESKDAEKETQTKSEGKGKRAASKSAGKRNKRQRKR
;
A
#
# COMPACT_ATOMS: atom_id res chain seq x y z
N MET A 1 -32.10 30.69 -10.14
CA MET A 1 -31.11 29.75 -9.59
C MET A 1 -31.43 28.39 -10.19
N SER A 2 -30.47 27.66 -10.76
CA SER A 2 -30.72 26.29 -11.23
C SER A 2 -30.99 25.38 -10.02
N ASP A 3 -31.89 24.39 -10.15
CA ASP A 3 -32.18 23.43 -9.07
C ASP A 3 -30.89 22.75 -8.55
N GLN A 4 -29.96 22.51 -9.46
CA GLN A 4 -28.63 21.97 -9.16
C GLN A 4 -27.80 22.84 -8.21
N ALA A 5 -27.96 24.17 -8.25
CA ALA A 5 -27.26 25.07 -7.33
C ALA A 5 -27.85 24.99 -5.92
N VAL A 6 -29.18 24.84 -5.80
CA VAL A 6 -29.88 24.71 -4.52
C VAL A 6 -29.47 23.41 -3.82
N GLU A 7 -29.41 22.30 -4.55
CA GLU A 7 -28.90 21.03 -4.01
C GLU A 7 -27.44 21.12 -3.56
N ALA A 8 -26.59 21.80 -4.33
CA ALA A 8 -25.18 22.00 -3.97
C ALA A 8 -25.03 22.80 -2.67
N PHE A 9 -25.83 23.85 -2.46
CA PHE A 9 -25.83 24.61 -1.20
C PHE A 9 -26.28 23.77 -0.02
N GLY A 10 -27.36 22.98 -0.17
CA GLY A 10 -27.83 22.08 0.89
C GLY A 10 -26.76 21.04 1.27
N SER A 11 -26.02 20.52 0.30
CA SER A 11 -24.89 19.61 0.57
C SER A 11 -23.74 20.30 1.32
N VAL A 12 -23.40 21.53 0.95
CA VAL A 12 -22.36 22.30 1.65
C VAL A 12 -22.76 22.60 3.09
N GLU A 13 -24.01 22.99 3.34
CA GLU A 13 -24.52 23.22 4.70
C GLU A 13 -24.46 21.96 5.56
N GLN A 14 -24.89 20.82 5.01
CA GLN A 14 -24.89 19.56 5.73
C GLN A 14 -23.47 19.06 6.05
N THR A 15 -22.53 19.23 5.11
CA THR A 15 -21.13 18.88 5.34
C THR A 15 -20.45 19.83 6.33
N LEU A 16 -20.80 21.11 6.31
CA LEU A 16 -20.28 22.09 7.28
C LEU A 16 -20.79 21.78 8.70
N ALA A 17 -22.06 21.42 8.85
CA ALA A 17 -22.63 21.01 10.13
C ALA A 17 -21.91 19.78 10.71
N ALA A 18 -21.58 18.79 9.88
CA ALA A 18 -20.80 17.62 10.30
C ALA A 18 -19.38 18.00 10.76
N VAL A 19 -18.72 18.92 10.06
CA VAL A 19 -17.39 19.42 10.47
C VAL A 19 -17.47 20.15 11.82
N GLU A 20 -18.50 20.97 12.03
CA GLU A 20 -18.71 21.65 13.31
C GLU A 20 -18.95 20.68 14.47
N GLU A 21 -19.70 19.60 14.25
CA GLU A 21 -19.92 18.54 15.23
C GLU A 21 -18.60 17.87 15.62
N HIS A 22 -17.77 17.51 14.65
CA HIS A 22 -16.45 16.92 14.92
C HIS A 22 -15.51 17.87 15.65
N LEU A 23 -15.61 19.18 15.41
CA LEU A 23 -14.80 20.20 16.08
C LEU A 23 -15.35 20.59 17.46
N ALA A 24 -16.58 20.22 17.81
CA ALA A 24 -17.20 20.56 19.09
C ALA A 24 -16.41 20.03 20.30
N VAL A 25 -15.70 18.91 20.14
CA VAL A 25 -14.81 18.34 21.18
C VAL A 25 -13.77 19.36 21.65
N PHE A 26 -13.24 20.18 20.74
CA PHE A 26 -12.24 21.21 21.06
C PHE A 26 -12.85 22.49 21.65
N LYS A 27 -14.18 22.64 21.66
CA LYS A 27 -14.86 23.76 22.33
C LYS A 27 -15.07 23.50 23.82
N GLN A 28 -15.08 22.22 24.23
CA GLN A 28 -15.37 21.80 25.60
C GLN A 28 -14.09 21.63 26.44
N THR A 29 -13.00 21.21 25.82
CA THR A 29 -11.72 20.93 26.48
C THR A 29 -10.62 21.75 25.83
N SER A 30 -9.64 22.22 26.63
CA SER A 30 -8.48 22.92 26.05
C SER A 30 -7.65 21.97 25.18
N MET A 31 -7.01 22.52 24.14
CA MET A 31 -6.16 21.73 23.24
C MET A 31 -5.01 21.06 24.00
N GLU A 32 -4.47 21.73 25.02
CA GLU A 32 -3.36 21.26 25.84
C GLU A 32 -3.75 20.03 26.66
N GLU A 33 -4.91 20.05 27.30
CA GLU A 33 -5.46 18.93 28.05
C GLU A 33 -5.81 17.75 27.15
N PHE A 34 -6.43 18.01 25.99
CA PHE A 34 -6.77 16.97 25.03
C PHE A 34 -5.53 16.26 24.47
N VAL A 35 -4.46 17.02 24.24
CA VAL A 35 -3.22 16.52 23.67
C VAL A 35 -2.34 15.84 24.74
N ALA A 36 -2.46 16.23 26.01
CA ALA A 36 -1.68 15.67 27.11
C ALA A 36 -1.88 14.17 27.31
N THR A 37 -3.10 13.66 27.09
CA THR A 37 -3.46 12.25 27.28
C THR A 37 -3.07 11.34 26.12
N LEU A 38 -2.68 11.91 24.98
CA LEU A 38 -2.40 11.17 23.74
C LEU A 38 -0.93 10.77 23.62
N SER A 39 -0.68 9.64 22.96
CA SER A 39 0.68 9.25 22.59
C SER A 39 1.32 10.29 21.65
N PRO A 40 2.66 10.39 21.58
CA PRO A 40 3.33 11.35 20.69
C PRO A 40 2.90 11.24 19.22
N LEU A 41 2.62 10.03 18.76
CA LEU A 41 2.17 9.76 17.40
C LEU A 41 0.72 10.23 17.17
N GLU A 42 -0.18 9.94 18.10
CA GLU A 42 -1.57 10.40 18.04
C GLU A 42 -1.67 11.92 18.13
N ARG A 43 -0.86 12.53 18.99
CA ARG A 43 -0.70 13.98 19.09
C ARG A 43 -0.30 14.60 17.74
N ALA A 44 0.67 14.01 17.06
CA ALA A 44 1.09 14.48 15.73
C ALA A 44 -0.05 14.36 14.72
N LYS A 45 -0.81 13.26 14.73
CA LYS A 45 -1.99 13.10 13.85
C LYS A 45 -3.04 14.18 14.10
N VAL A 46 -3.40 14.41 15.36
CA VAL A 46 -4.40 15.42 15.71
C VAL A 46 -3.96 16.81 15.26
N GLN A 47 -2.73 17.21 15.54
CA GLN A 47 -2.21 18.53 15.15
C GLN A 47 -2.13 18.71 13.63
N VAL A 48 -1.68 17.69 12.89
CA VAL A 48 -1.62 17.75 11.43
C VAL A 48 -3.01 17.76 10.80
N SER A 49 -3.95 16.97 11.34
CA SER A 49 -5.35 17.01 10.91
C SER A 49 -5.99 18.37 11.16
N LEU A 50 -5.75 18.99 12.32
CA LEU A 50 -6.27 20.32 12.61
C LEU A 50 -5.68 21.38 11.67
N ALA A 51 -4.37 21.32 11.42
CA ALA A 51 -3.71 22.20 10.46
C ALA A 51 -4.27 22.02 9.03
N TYR A 52 -4.61 20.79 8.64
CA TYR A 52 -5.32 20.53 7.38
C TYR A 52 -6.70 21.19 7.38
N THR A 53 -7.50 20.97 8.42
CA THR A 53 -8.87 21.51 8.52
C THR A 53 -8.91 23.03 8.42
N ILE A 54 -7.98 23.73 9.10
CA ILE A 54 -7.90 25.20 9.04
C ILE A 54 -7.57 25.66 7.61
N ASN A 55 -6.55 25.08 6.99
CA ASN A 55 -6.13 25.46 5.63
C ASN A 55 -7.19 25.11 4.58
N ALA A 56 -7.86 23.95 4.72
CA ALA A 56 -8.96 23.54 3.86
C ALA A 56 -10.18 24.45 4.01
N SER A 57 -10.54 24.83 5.24
CA SER A 57 -11.64 25.77 5.50
C SER A 57 -11.35 27.15 4.89
N LEU A 58 -10.11 27.62 5.02
CA LEU A 58 -9.66 28.85 4.37
C LEU A 58 -9.73 28.74 2.83
N PHE A 59 -9.37 27.59 2.26
CA PHE A 59 -9.50 27.35 0.82
C PHE A 59 -10.95 27.43 0.35
N VAL A 60 -11.87 26.78 1.08
CA VAL A 60 -13.32 26.83 0.80
C VAL A 60 -13.83 28.26 0.93
N PHE A 61 -13.42 29.00 1.96
CA PHE A 61 -13.79 30.40 2.12
C PHE A 61 -13.32 31.28 0.96
N LEU A 62 -12.09 31.12 0.49
CA LEU A 62 -11.61 31.88 -0.68
C LEU A 62 -12.39 31.54 -1.96
N LYS A 63 -12.89 30.30 -2.08
CA LYS A 63 -13.74 29.87 -3.19
C LYS A 63 -15.12 30.51 -3.14
N THR A 64 -15.73 30.63 -1.97
CA THR A 64 -17.06 31.26 -1.83
C THR A 64 -17.02 32.77 -2.08
N GLN A 65 -15.91 33.43 -1.78
CA GLN A 65 -15.68 34.85 -2.06
C GLN A 65 -15.44 35.15 -3.55
N GLY A 66 -15.48 34.15 -4.44
CA GLY A 66 -15.28 34.35 -5.88
C GLY A 66 -13.85 34.74 -6.26
N VAL A 67 -12.87 34.46 -5.40
CA VAL A 67 -11.46 34.78 -5.67
C VAL A 67 -10.97 34.00 -6.90
N SER A 68 -10.27 34.69 -7.80
CA SER A 68 -9.75 34.09 -9.03
C SER A 68 -8.72 32.98 -8.74
N PRO A 69 -8.65 31.90 -9.53
CA PRO A 69 -7.67 30.82 -9.37
C PRO A 69 -6.21 31.26 -9.44
N LYS A 70 -5.96 32.43 -10.05
CA LYS A 70 -4.64 33.04 -10.22
C LYS A 70 -4.25 33.97 -9.08
N ASP A 71 -5.14 34.17 -8.10
CA ASP A 71 -4.82 35.00 -6.95
C ASP A 71 -3.70 34.34 -6.12
N ILE A 72 -2.79 35.20 -5.67
CA ILE A 72 -1.69 34.89 -4.77
C ILE A 72 -2.23 34.19 -3.51
N ARG A 73 -3.39 34.63 -3.00
CA ARG A 73 -4.04 34.04 -1.81
C ARG A 73 -4.34 32.54 -1.98
N GLN A 74 -4.89 32.14 -3.12
CA GLN A 74 -5.18 30.72 -3.39
C GLN A 74 -3.90 29.91 -3.61
N THR A 75 -2.89 30.51 -4.22
CA THR A 75 -1.61 29.85 -4.45
C THR A 75 -0.90 29.55 -3.12
N HIS A 76 -0.92 30.48 -2.18
CA HIS A 76 -0.38 30.24 -0.83
C HIS A 76 -1.13 29.14 -0.08
N VAL A 77 -2.46 29.15 -0.12
CA VAL A 77 -3.24 28.08 0.55
C VAL A 77 -2.94 26.71 -0.06
N LYS A 78 -2.73 26.62 -1.38
CA LYS A 78 -2.28 25.35 -2.02
C LYS A 78 -0.90 24.92 -1.56
N GLN A 79 0.04 25.85 -1.38
CA GLN A 79 1.37 25.55 -0.83
C GLN A 79 1.28 25.01 0.61
N GLU A 80 0.43 25.63 1.44
CA GLU A 80 0.16 25.17 2.81
C GLU A 80 -0.42 23.74 2.82
N LEU A 81 -1.38 23.44 1.92
CA LEU A 81 -1.93 22.10 1.78
C LEU A 81 -0.88 21.07 1.35
N GLU A 82 0.02 21.41 0.42
CA GLU A 82 1.12 20.52 0.02
C GLU A 82 2.12 20.32 1.16
N ARG A 83 2.38 21.35 1.97
CA ARG A 83 3.20 21.23 3.19
C ARG A 83 2.57 20.27 4.19
N VAL A 84 1.27 20.39 4.45
CA VAL A 84 0.53 19.50 5.36
C VAL A 84 0.55 18.06 4.85
N LYS A 85 0.38 17.84 3.54
CA LYS A 85 0.48 16.52 2.91
C LYS A 85 1.86 15.88 3.10
N ALA A 86 2.94 16.67 3.04
CA ALA A 86 4.28 16.18 3.36
C ALA A 86 4.39 15.73 4.83
N PHE A 87 3.75 16.42 5.78
CA PHE A 87 3.71 16.00 7.18
C PHE A 87 2.87 14.73 7.39
N ILE A 88 1.73 14.58 6.71
CA ILE A 88 0.95 13.33 6.72
C ILE A 88 1.81 12.16 6.25
N LYS A 89 2.60 12.35 5.19
CA LYS A 89 3.54 11.32 4.70
C LYS A 89 4.57 10.95 5.76
N LYS A 90 5.20 11.94 6.42
CA LYS A 90 6.16 11.69 7.50
C LYS A 90 5.56 10.90 8.66
N ILE A 91 4.31 11.21 9.03
CA ILE A 91 3.59 10.45 10.07
C ILE A 91 3.42 8.99 9.61
N LYS A 92 2.93 8.75 8.39
CA LYS A 92 2.77 7.38 7.86
C LYS A 92 4.08 6.61 7.80
N ASP A 93 5.16 7.26 7.37
CA ASP A 93 6.49 6.65 7.33
C ASP A 93 6.97 6.28 8.75
N ALA A 94 6.71 7.15 9.74
CA ALA A 94 7.00 6.87 11.14
C ALA A 94 6.12 5.75 11.73
N GLU A 95 4.86 5.63 11.32
CA GLU A 95 3.98 4.53 11.70
C GLU A 95 4.47 3.18 11.16
N GLU A 96 4.85 3.14 9.89
CA GLU A 96 5.40 1.94 9.27
C GLU A 96 6.72 1.54 9.93
N LEU A 97 7.58 2.50 10.27
CA LEU A 97 8.81 2.22 11.01
C LEU A 97 8.52 1.70 12.43
N ALA A 98 7.49 2.24 13.10
CA ALA A 98 7.08 1.81 14.44
C ALA A 98 6.50 0.38 14.45
N LYS A 99 5.92 -0.11 13.34
CA LYS A 99 5.48 -1.51 13.19
C LYS A 99 6.65 -2.50 13.16
N GLY A 100 7.88 -1.99 13.05
CA GLY A 100 9.11 -2.78 13.01
C GLY A 100 9.31 -3.51 11.69
N PRO A 101 10.48 -4.13 11.49
CA PRO A 101 10.71 -5.01 10.36
C PRO A 101 9.67 -6.13 10.40
N LYS A 102 8.95 -6.36 9.29
CA LYS A 102 8.21 -7.62 9.14
C LYS A 102 9.23 -8.73 9.26
N LEU A 103 9.18 -9.49 10.36
CA LEU A 103 9.95 -10.72 10.54
C LEU A 103 9.38 -11.76 9.56
N VAL A 104 9.80 -11.67 8.30
CA VAL A 104 9.51 -12.66 7.29
C VAL A 104 10.49 -13.80 7.51
N LEU A 105 9.99 -14.90 8.07
CA LEU A 105 10.75 -16.13 8.15
C LEU A 105 11.02 -16.63 6.73
N ASP A 106 12.30 -16.70 6.36
CA ASP A 106 12.72 -17.40 5.15
C ASP A 106 12.51 -18.91 5.37
N LYS A 107 11.40 -19.41 4.82
CA LYS A 107 10.99 -20.81 4.95
C LYS A 107 12.01 -21.74 4.30
N ASP A 108 12.68 -21.31 3.23
CA ASP A 108 13.64 -22.15 2.51
C ASP A 108 14.98 -22.19 3.24
N ALA A 109 15.44 -21.06 3.80
CA ALA A 109 16.59 -21.06 4.70
C ALA A 109 16.31 -21.91 5.96
N SER A 110 15.12 -21.78 6.56
CA SER A 110 14.71 -22.57 7.73
C SER A 110 14.72 -24.07 7.42
N LYS A 111 14.18 -24.48 6.26
CA LYS A 111 14.27 -25.87 5.80
C LYS A 111 15.71 -26.32 5.66
N ARG A 112 16.60 -25.52 5.06
CA ARG A 112 18.03 -25.86 4.92
C ARG A 112 18.71 -26.07 6.28
N PHE A 113 18.42 -25.22 7.26
CA PHE A 113 18.94 -25.39 8.62
C PHE A 113 18.45 -26.69 9.25
N ILE A 114 17.16 -27.00 9.13
CA ILE A 114 16.56 -28.25 9.64
C ILE A 114 17.17 -29.47 8.92
N HIS A 115 17.25 -29.43 7.59
CA HIS A 115 17.83 -30.51 6.79
C HIS A 115 19.29 -30.77 7.16
N ASN A 116 20.07 -29.71 7.37
CA ASN A 116 21.49 -29.85 7.74
C ASN A 116 21.66 -30.39 9.16
N ALA A 117 20.87 -29.90 10.12
CA ALA A 117 20.91 -30.35 11.51
C ALA A 117 20.47 -31.81 11.70
N LEU A 118 19.53 -32.29 10.86
CA LEU A 118 19.01 -33.66 10.90
C LEU A 118 19.64 -34.58 9.86
N SER A 119 20.64 -34.12 9.11
CA SER A 119 21.29 -34.90 8.04
C SER A 119 22.07 -36.12 8.55
N SER A 120 22.44 -36.13 9.83
CA SER A 120 23.10 -37.26 10.48
C SER A 120 22.12 -38.30 11.05
N ASP A 121 20.82 -38.00 11.09
CA ASP A 121 19.79 -38.94 11.55
C ASP A 121 19.29 -39.79 10.37
N GLN A 122 19.55 -41.09 10.44
CA GLN A 122 19.24 -42.03 9.36
C GLN A 122 17.73 -42.11 9.08
N VAL A 123 16.91 -41.98 10.13
CA VAL A 123 15.44 -41.99 10.03
C VAL A 123 14.96 -40.79 9.22
N TYR A 124 15.59 -39.64 9.40
CA TYR A 124 15.27 -38.42 8.67
C TYR A 124 15.69 -38.49 7.21
N VAL A 125 16.89 -39.01 6.94
CA VAL A 125 17.41 -39.18 5.57
C VAL A 125 16.51 -40.09 4.75
N ASP A 126 16.03 -41.18 5.33
CA ASP A 126 15.15 -42.13 4.65
C ASP A 126 13.74 -41.53 4.43
N ALA A 127 13.22 -40.78 5.39
CA ALA A 127 11.95 -40.05 5.25
C ALA A 127 12.01 -38.96 4.16
N VAL A 128 13.12 -38.23 4.04
CA VAL A 128 13.30 -37.21 2.98
C VAL A 128 13.40 -37.85 1.60
N LYS A 129 14.09 -38.99 1.47
CA LYS A 129 14.15 -39.76 0.22
C LYS A 129 12.78 -40.30 -0.20
N ALA A 130 12.01 -40.83 0.75
CA ALA A 130 10.65 -41.30 0.50
C ALA A 130 9.74 -40.17 0.00
N LYS A 131 9.77 -39.00 0.65
CA LYS A 131 9.01 -37.81 0.20
C LYS A 131 9.43 -37.32 -1.18
N LYS A 132 10.74 -37.32 -1.48
CA LYS A 132 11.24 -36.88 -2.79
C LYS A 132 10.81 -37.82 -3.91
N GLY A 133 10.78 -39.12 -3.66
CA GLY A 133 10.26 -40.12 -4.60
C GLY A 133 8.75 -39.98 -4.83
N GLU A 134 7.98 -39.64 -3.80
CA GLU A 134 6.54 -39.37 -3.93
C GLU A 134 6.23 -38.09 -4.73
N ASP A 135 6.97 -37.00 -4.52
CA ASP A 135 6.77 -35.76 -5.29
C ASP A 135 7.19 -35.91 -6.76
N GLU A 136 8.27 -36.62 -7.05
CA GLU A 136 8.69 -36.92 -8.44
C GLU A 136 7.68 -37.81 -9.18
N SER A 137 7.01 -38.73 -8.47
CA SER A 137 5.95 -39.56 -9.06
C SER A 137 4.65 -38.78 -9.35
N LYS A 138 4.32 -37.78 -8.53
CA LYS A 138 3.13 -36.92 -8.70
C LYS A 138 3.31 -35.90 -9.84
N ASP A 139 4.50 -35.36 -10.04
CA ASP A 139 4.78 -34.48 -11.19
C ASP A 139 4.83 -35.27 -12.52
N ALA A 140 5.29 -36.52 -12.50
CA ALA A 140 5.27 -37.40 -13.68
C ALA A 140 3.84 -37.83 -14.10
N GLU A 141 2.93 -38.07 -13.15
CA GLU A 141 1.51 -38.34 -13.46
C GLU A 141 0.79 -37.11 -14.05
N LYS A 142 1.20 -35.90 -13.66
CA LYS A 142 0.60 -34.65 -14.14
C LYS A 142 1.04 -34.29 -15.58
N GLU A 143 2.27 -34.62 -15.97
CA GLU A 143 2.74 -34.47 -17.36
C GLU A 143 2.15 -35.53 -18.31
N THR A 144 1.73 -36.68 -17.80
CA THR A 144 1.17 -37.77 -18.62
C THR A 144 -0.28 -37.52 -19.02
N GLN A 145 -1.06 -36.77 -18.24
CA GLN A 145 -2.46 -36.43 -18.57
C GLN A 145 -2.63 -35.30 -19.60
N THR A 146 -1.60 -34.51 -19.93
CA THR A 146 -1.72 -33.40 -20.91
C THR A 146 -1.35 -33.77 -22.36
N LYS A 147 -0.94 -35.03 -22.63
CA LYS A 147 -0.53 -35.47 -23.98
C LYS A 147 -1.51 -36.40 -24.71
N SER A 148 -2.66 -36.76 -24.12
CA SER A 148 -3.60 -37.74 -24.72
C SER A 148 -4.80 -37.15 -25.50
N GLU A 149 -4.97 -35.83 -25.59
CA GLU A 149 -6.03 -35.22 -26.43
C GLU A 149 -5.43 -34.20 -27.42
N GLY A 150 -5.15 -34.61 -28.66
CA GLY A 150 -4.58 -33.67 -29.64
C GLY A 150 -4.05 -34.19 -30.98
N LYS A 151 -4.78 -35.13 -31.62
CA LYS A 151 -5.04 -35.24 -33.08
C LYS A 151 -3.92 -34.96 -34.10
N GLY A 152 -3.66 -35.95 -34.95
CA GLY A 152 -2.84 -35.79 -36.17
C GLY A 152 -3.45 -34.87 -37.24
N LYS A 153 -2.56 -34.21 -38.01
CA LYS A 153 -2.54 -34.15 -39.49
C LYS A 153 -1.36 -33.27 -39.99
N ARG A 154 -0.43 -33.95 -40.67
CA ARG A 154 0.54 -33.56 -41.73
C ARG A 154 0.93 -32.09 -42.00
N ALA A 155 2.25 -31.88 -41.94
CA ALA A 155 3.19 -31.34 -42.95
C ALA A 155 3.03 -29.93 -43.56
N ALA A 156 4.04 -29.08 -43.36
CA ALA A 156 4.85 -28.46 -44.43
C ALA A 156 6.09 -27.73 -43.83
N SER A 157 7.13 -27.64 -44.65
CA SER A 157 8.52 -27.32 -44.33
C SER A 157 8.90 -25.84 -44.45
N LYS A 158 10.14 -25.55 -44.01
CA LYS A 158 11.07 -24.40 -44.25
C LYS A 158 11.22 -23.46 -43.05
N SER A 159 12.37 -22.92 -42.68
CA SER A 159 13.80 -23.16 -42.95
C SER A 159 14.58 -22.12 -42.12
N ALA A 160 15.75 -22.53 -41.59
CA ALA A 160 16.95 -21.72 -41.33
C ALA A 160 16.91 -20.49 -40.37
N GLY A 161 17.87 -20.43 -39.43
CA GLY A 161 18.19 -19.14 -38.79
C GLY A 161 19.03 -19.12 -37.50
N LYS A 162 20.24 -19.69 -37.52
CA LYS A 162 21.42 -19.46 -36.64
C LYS A 162 21.30 -18.67 -35.31
N ARG A 163 21.73 -19.38 -34.24
CA ARG A 163 22.72 -19.05 -33.19
C ARG A 163 23.16 -17.57 -33.07
N ASN A 164 23.16 -17.02 -31.85
CA ASN A 164 24.29 -16.17 -31.45
C ASN A 164 24.79 -16.41 -30.02
N LYS A 165 26.12 -16.42 -29.95
CA LYS A 165 26.98 -16.95 -28.89
C LYS A 165 27.42 -15.80 -28.00
N ARG A 166 27.46 -16.05 -26.69
CA ARG A 166 28.18 -15.33 -25.64
C ARG A 166 29.41 -14.56 -26.15
N GLN A 167 29.57 -13.30 -25.73
CA GLN A 167 30.90 -12.73 -25.49
C GLN A 167 30.88 -11.82 -24.25
N ARG A 168 31.65 -12.27 -23.26
CA ARG A 168 32.07 -11.58 -22.04
C ARG A 168 33.52 -11.13 -22.35
N LYS A 169 33.81 -9.82 -22.32
CA LYS A 169 35.17 -9.26 -22.17
C LYS A 169 35.14 -8.50 -20.85
N ARG A 170 35.88 -8.94 -19.83
CA ARG A 170 37.28 -8.57 -19.53
C ARG A 170 37.45 -7.06 -19.46
#